data_AF-A0A554I9H1-F1
#
_entry.id   AF-A0A554I9H1-F1
#
_cell.length_a   1.000
_cell.length_b   1.000
_cell.length_c   1.000
_cell.angle_alpha   90.00
_cell.angle_beta   90.00
_cell.angle_gamma   90.00
#
_symmetry.space_group_name_H-M   'P 1'
#
loop_
_entity.id
_entity.type
_entity.pdbx_description
1 polymer ?
#
loop_
_entity_poly.entity_id
_entity_poly.type
_entity_poly.pdbx_seq_one_letter_code
_entity_poly.pdbx_strand_id
1 'polypeptide(L)'
;MEPVQKVERKELLWRAAEHEHREKEIGWYVIISLVAIVFFVVSLWQKNFLFAVFILTATGLLFSFSRRRPIIYEFRLDKQGLWIGKKIYPYEKLIAFSVRERMNQLHELVIHQRGNTKPHIHIPIDVITLKSVRPYLAEYLPEIEHEETAGSILADFIGF
;
A
#
# COMPACT_ATOMS: atom_id res chain seq x y z
N MET A 1 30.85 -31.13 -25.71
CA MET A 1 29.59 -30.40 -25.98
C MET A 1 29.07 -29.96 -24.62
N GLU A 2 29.10 -28.65 -24.35
CA GLU A 2 28.76 -28.05 -23.06
C GLU A 2 27.29 -28.29 -22.69
N PRO A 3 26.97 -28.52 -21.40
CA PRO A 3 25.59 -28.43 -20.95
C PRO A 3 25.17 -26.96 -20.91
N VAL A 4 24.21 -26.59 -21.76
CA VAL A 4 23.55 -25.28 -21.74
C VAL A 4 22.83 -25.13 -20.40
N GLN A 5 23.46 -24.38 -19.48
CA GLN A 5 22.87 -23.99 -18.21
C GLN A 5 21.76 -22.99 -18.49
N LYS A 6 20.52 -23.49 -18.53
CA LYS A 6 19.31 -22.70 -18.66
C LYS A 6 19.25 -21.77 -17.43
N VAL A 7 19.58 -20.49 -17.60
CA VAL A 7 19.48 -19.49 -16.55
C VAL A 7 18.02 -19.45 -16.09
N GLU A 8 17.75 -20.12 -14.98
CA GLU A 8 16.48 -20.13 -14.27
C GLU A 8 16.29 -18.72 -13.71
N ARG A 9 15.73 -17.83 -14.53
CA ARG A 9 15.40 -16.46 -14.11
C ARG A 9 14.39 -16.56 -12.96
N LYS A 10 14.91 -16.30 -11.77
CA LYS A 10 14.28 -16.45 -10.47
C LYS A 10 13.02 -15.57 -10.39
N GLU A 11 11.85 -16.19 -10.29
CA GLU A 11 10.62 -15.47 -9.94
C GLU A 11 10.71 -15.06 -8.46
N LEU A 12 10.48 -13.78 -8.16
CA LEU A 12 10.46 -13.28 -6.78
C LEU A 12 9.02 -13.16 -6.31
N LEU A 13 8.71 -13.84 -5.20
CA LEU A 13 7.37 -13.95 -4.63
C LEU A 13 7.39 -13.45 -3.20
N TRP A 14 6.56 -12.46 -2.89
CA TRP A 14 6.36 -12.02 -1.52
C TRP A 14 4.91 -11.65 -1.26
N ARG A 15 4.49 -11.70 -0.01
CA ARG A 15 3.12 -11.35 0.41
C ARG A 15 3.20 -10.13 1.30
N ALA A 16 2.44 -9.11 0.96
CA ALA A 16 2.36 -7.90 1.77
C ALA A 16 0.91 -7.40 1.83
N ALA A 17 0.54 -6.81 2.96
CA ALA A 17 -0.76 -6.18 3.12
C ALA A 17 -0.76 -4.83 2.38
N GLU A 18 -1.75 -4.55 1.52
CA GLU A 18 -1.82 -3.29 0.72
C GLU A 18 -1.67 -2.03 1.59
N HIS A 19 -2.05 -2.11 2.86
CA HIS A 19 -1.79 -1.08 3.86
C HIS A 19 -1.27 -1.76 5.12
N GLU A 20 -0.23 -1.17 5.72
CA GLU A 20 0.17 -1.50 7.07
C GLU A 20 -1.01 -1.15 7.99
N HIS A 21 -1.66 -2.17 8.54
CA HIS A 21 -2.69 -1.93 9.53
C HIS A 21 -2.00 -1.32 10.74
N ARG A 22 -2.24 -0.05 11.01
CA ARG A 22 -2.19 0.37 12.41
C ARG A 22 -3.33 -0.37 13.09
N GLU A 23 -3.00 -1.44 13.81
CA GLU A 23 -3.92 -1.96 14.82
C GLU A 23 -4.36 -0.77 15.65
N LYS A 24 -5.67 -0.48 15.62
CA LYS A 24 -6.18 0.59 16.46
C LYS A 24 -6.03 0.11 17.89
N GLU A 25 -5.18 0.79 18.65
CA GLU A 25 -4.98 0.50 20.05
C GLU A 25 -6.32 0.53 20.79
N ILE A 26 -6.44 -0.29 21.82
CA ILE A 26 -7.63 -0.38 22.68
C ILE A 26 -8.10 1.02 23.14
N GLY A 27 -7.15 1.95 23.35
CA GLY A 27 -7.42 3.34 23.69
C GLY A 27 -8.32 4.09 22.70
N TRP A 28 -8.19 3.83 21.39
CA TRP A 28 -9.04 4.47 20.37
C TRP A 28 -10.52 4.10 20.55
N TYR A 29 -10.79 2.82 20.86
CA TYR A 29 -12.14 2.34 21.11
C TYR A 29 -12.70 2.91 22.42
N VAL A 30 -11.89 3.00 23.47
CA VAL A 30 -12.29 3.60 24.75
C VAL A 30 -12.66 5.07 24.58
N ILE A 31 -11.86 5.85 23.85
CA ILE A 31 -12.14 7.28 23.60
C ILE A 31 -13.47 7.45 22.85
N ILE A 32 -13.69 6.68 21.78
CA ILE A 32 -14.94 6.78 21.01
C ILE A 32 -16.15 6.38 21.85
N SER A 33 -16.05 5.31 22.63
CA SER A 33 -17.12 4.90 23.53
C SER A 33 -17.42 5.99 24.57
N LEU A 34 -16.41 6.61 25.16
CA LEU A 34 -16.60 7.69 26.13
C LEU A 34 -17.31 8.89 25.50
N VAL A 35 -16.86 9.34 24.33
CA VAL A 35 -17.47 10.46 23.60
C VAL A 35 -18.90 10.14 23.19
N ALA A 36 -19.16 8.92 22.71
CA ALA A 36 -20.50 8.48 22.34
C ALA A 36 -21.46 8.45 23.55
N ILE A 37 -21.00 8.01 24.73
CA ILE A 37 -21.79 8.03 25.96
C ILE A 37 -22.15 9.46 26.35
N VAL A 38 -21.18 10.38 26.31
CA VAL A 38 -21.44 11.80 26.63
C VAL A 38 -22.52 12.38 25.69
N PHE A 39 -22.39 12.19 24.38
CA PHE A 39 -23.40 12.66 23.44
C PHE A 39 -24.75 11.98 23.60
N PHE A 40 -24.77 10.70 23.93
CA PHE A 40 -26.00 9.97 24.20
C PHE A 40 -26.71 10.53 25.44
N VAL A 41 -26.01 10.77 26.54
CA VAL A 41 -26.58 11.39 27.75
C VAL A 41 -27.13 12.80 27.45
N VAL A 42 -26.37 13.62 26.73
CA VAL A 42 -26.81 14.95 26.29
C VAL A 42 -28.08 14.86 25.43
N SER A 43 -28.17 13.87 24.53
CA SER A 43 -29.35 13.65 23.69
C SER A 43 -30.60 13.34 24.51
N LEU A 44 -30.47 12.53 25.57
CA LEU A 44 -31.57 12.20 26.47
C LEU A 44 -32.02 13.41 27.29
N TRP A 45 -31.07 14.22 27.76
CA TRP A 45 -31.39 15.45 28.49
C TRP A 45 -32.18 16.44 27.63
N GLN A 46 -31.82 16.56 26.36
CA GLN A 46 -32.55 17.37 25.38
C GLN A 46 -33.86 16.71 24.89
N LYS A 47 -34.16 15.48 25.34
CA LYS A 47 -35.26 14.64 24.84
C LYS A 47 -35.23 14.46 23.31
N ASN A 48 -34.03 14.49 22.74
CA ASN A 48 -33.82 14.36 21.29
C ASN A 48 -33.55 12.91 20.92
N PHE A 49 -34.63 12.16 20.71
CA PHE A 49 -34.55 10.74 20.36
C PHE A 49 -33.83 10.48 19.02
N LEU A 50 -34.00 11.38 18.04
CA LEU A 50 -33.34 11.25 16.74
C LEU A 50 -31.82 11.31 16.88
N PHE A 51 -31.32 12.24 17.71
CA PHE A 51 -29.89 12.37 17.94
C PHE A 51 -29.33 11.15 18.70
N ALA A 52 -30.08 10.59 19.66
CA ALA A 52 -29.70 9.36 20.37
C ALA A 52 -29.49 8.17 19.40
N VAL A 53 -30.46 7.96 18.50
CA VAL A 53 -30.40 6.89 17.48
C VAL A 53 -29.26 7.13 16.49
N PHE A 54 -29.03 8.38 16.09
CA PHE A 54 -27.92 8.75 15.23
C PHE A 54 -26.56 8.40 15.87
N ILE A 55 -26.35 8.75 17.14
CA ILE A 55 -25.10 8.45 17.85
C ILE A 55 -24.85 6.93 17.92
N LEU A 56 -25.88 6.14 18.26
CA LEU A 56 -25.76 4.69 18.29
C LEU A 56 -25.40 4.12 16.91
N THR A 57 -26.06 4.60 15.86
CA THR A 57 -25.84 4.14 14.48
C THR A 57 -24.45 4.54 13.99
N ALA A 58 -24.06 5.80 14.14
CA ALA A 58 -22.75 6.31 13.74
C ALA A 58 -21.61 5.59 14.46
N THR A 59 -21.77 5.35 15.77
CA THR A 59 -20.81 4.58 16.56
C THR A 59 -20.69 3.15 16.03
N GLY A 60 -21.82 2.47 15.82
CA GLY A 60 -21.84 1.11 15.24
C GLY A 60 -21.16 1.04 13.86
N LEU A 61 -21.41 2.01 12.98
CA LEU A 61 -20.70 2.10 11.70
C LEU A 61 -19.20 2.28 11.90
N LEU A 62 -18.77 3.21 12.76
CA LEU A 62 -17.36 3.45 13.07
C LEU A 62 -16.65 2.17 13.52
N PHE A 63 -17.25 1.41 14.43
CA PHE A 63 -16.71 0.12 14.87
C PHE A 63 -16.64 -0.90 13.73
N SER A 64 -17.68 -0.98 12.90
CA SER A 64 -17.72 -1.89 11.74
C SER A 64 -16.62 -1.57 10.72
N PHE A 65 -16.47 -0.30 10.33
CA PHE A 65 -15.41 0.14 9.43
C PHE A 65 -14.02 -0.06 10.03
N SER A 66 -13.88 0.08 11.35
CA SER A 66 -12.60 -0.14 12.02
C SER A 66 -12.14 -1.60 12.05
N ARG A 67 -13.03 -2.56 11.80
CA ARG A 67 -12.72 -4.00 11.77
C ARG A 67 -12.32 -4.52 10.38
N ARG A 68 -12.27 -3.65 9.36
CA ARG A 68 -11.82 -4.05 8.01
C ARG A 68 -10.35 -4.45 8.08
N ARG A 69 -10.09 -5.76 8.07
CA ARG A 69 -8.75 -6.33 8.02
C ARG A 69 -8.10 -5.96 6.68
N PRO A 70 -6.78 -5.72 6.64
CA PRO A 70 -6.08 -5.53 5.38
C PRO A 70 -6.23 -6.76 4.52
N ILE A 71 -6.51 -6.54 3.24
CA ILE A 71 -6.43 -7.61 2.25
C ILE A 71 -4.93 -7.86 2.02
N ILE A 72 -4.49 -9.10 2.22
CA ILE A 72 -3.13 -9.54 1.92
C ILE A 72 -3.09 -9.83 0.42
N TYR A 73 -2.23 -9.11 -0.32
CA TYR A 73 -1.98 -9.40 -1.72
C TYR A 73 -0.67 -10.18 -1.86
N GLU A 74 -0.66 -11.11 -2.81
CA GLU A 74 0.56 -11.77 -3.26
C GLU A 74 1.15 -10.94 -4.39
N PHE A 75 2.40 -10.52 -4.21
CA PHE A 75 3.20 -9.82 -5.19
C PHE A 75 4.17 -10.81 -5.84
N ARG A 76 4.22 -10.81 -7.16
CA ARG A 76 5.17 -11.62 -7.93
C ARG A 76 5.89 -10.73 -8.94
N LEU A 77 7.20 -10.83 -8.99
CA LEU A 77 8.02 -10.27 -10.05
C LEU A 77 8.53 -11.40 -10.92
N ASP A 78 8.23 -11.32 -12.21
CA ASP A 78 8.73 -12.24 -13.23
C ASP A 78 9.31 -11.44 -14.40
N LYS A 79 9.54 -12.09 -15.54
CA LYS A 79 10.07 -11.44 -16.75
C LYS A 79 9.05 -10.58 -17.48
N GLN A 80 7.76 -10.84 -17.25
CA GLN A 80 6.66 -10.20 -17.94
C GLN A 80 6.26 -8.91 -17.21
N GLY A 81 6.46 -8.84 -15.90
CA GLY A 81 6.26 -7.63 -15.12
C GLY A 81 5.98 -7.88 -13.64
N LEU A 82 5.32 -6.90 -13.03
CA LEU A 82 4.85 -6.98 -11.65
C LEU A 82 3.42 -7.52 -11.62
N TRP A 83 3.22 -8.60 -10.87
CA TRP A 83 1.92 -9.16 -10.58
C TRP A 83 1.44 -8.74 -9.20
N ILE A 84 0.19 -8.32 -9.13
CA ILE A 84 -0.51 -7.99 -7.88
C ILE A 84 -1.77 -8.86 -7.84
N GLY A 85 -1.73 -9.93 -7.04
CA GLY A 85 -2.77 -10.95 -7.03
C GLY A 85 -2.91 -11.64 -8.39
N LYS A 86 -4.00 -11.34 -9.12
CA LYS A 86 -4.29 -11.91 -10.46
C LYS A 86 -4.00 -10.93 -11.62
N LYS A 87 -3.59 -9.71 -11.33
CA LYS A 87 -3.40 -8.65 -12.33
C LYS A 87 -1.91 -8.46 -12.63
N ILE A 88 -1.57 -8.41 -13.91
CA ILE A 88 -0.21 -8.14 -14.40
C ILE A 88 -0.04 -6.65 -14.76
N TYR A 89 1.10 -6.10 -14.37
CA TYR A 89 1.61 -4.78 -14.71
C TYR A 89 2.92 -4.96 -15.50
N PRO A 90 2.86 -4.95 -16.84
CA PRO A 90 4.04 -5.14 -17.68
C PRO A 90 5.06 -4.02 -17.52
N TYR A 91 6.35 -4.35 -17.60
CA TYR A 91 7.43 -3.37 -17.42
C TYR A 91 7.36 -2.19 -18.41
N GLU A 92 6.81 -2.39 -19.61
CA GLU A 92 6.66 -1.33 -20.61
C GLU A 92 5.69 -0.22 -20.19
N LYS A 93 4.83 -0.49 -19.20
CA LYS A 93 3.90 0.50 -18.62
C LYS A 93 4.45 1.14 -17.36
N LEU A 94 5.56 0.62 -16.83
CA LEU A 94 6.24 1.13 -15.64
C LEU A 94 7.38 2.05 -16.10
N ILE A 95 7.62 3.10 -15.33
CA ILE A 95 8.60 4.15 -15.69
C ILE A 95 9.82 4.06 -14.81
N ALA A 96 9.61 3.93 -13.51
CA ALA A 96 10.65 3.97 -12.49
C ALA A 96 10.15 3.29 -11.21
N PHE A 97 11.08 2.98 -10.31
CA PHE A 97 10.74 2.61 -8.94
C PHE A 97 11.53 3.44 -7.94
N SER A 98 10.98 3.65 -6.75
CA SER A 98 11.66 4.27 -5.63
C SER A 98 11.42 3.48 -4.34
N VAL A 99 12.32 3.61 -3.39
CA VAL A 99 12.24 2.94 -2.10
C VAL A 99 12.13 3.98 -0.99
N ARG A 100 11.07 3.90 -0.18
CA ARG A 100 10.91 4.68 1.05
C ARG A 100 11.32 3.82 2.23
N GLU A 101 12.47 4.16 2.81
CA GLU A 101 12.89 3.56 4.07
C GLU A 101 12.12 4.18 5.23
N ARG A 102 11.57 3.35 6.12
CA ARG A 102 10.86 3.80 7.33
C ARG A 102 11.48 3.17 8.56
N MET A 103 11.84 3.98 9.56
CA MET A 103 12.56 3.54 10.77
C MET A 103 11.79 2.55 11.65
N ASN A 104 10.45 2.55 11.61
CA ASN A 104 9.64 1.79 12.56
C ASN A 104 8.46 1.06 11.88
N GLN A 105 8.56 0.85 10.57
CA GLN A 105 7.51 0.30 9.69
C GLN A 105 8.14 -0.51 8.55
N LEU A 106 7.34 -1.28 7.82
CA LEU A 106 7.77 -1.88 6.56
C LEU A 106 8.26 -0.79 5.59
N HIS A 107 9.29 -1.11 4.81
CA HIS A 107 9.75 -0.24 3.74
C HIS A 107 8.69 -0.20 2.65
N GLU A 108 8.63 0.90 1.91
CA GLU A 108 7.65 1.10 0.87
C GLU A 108 8.35 1.10 -0.48
N LEU A 109 8.06 0.11 -1.31
CA LEU A 109 8.46 0.11 -2.72
C LEU A 109 7.38 0.84 -3.52
N VAL A 110 7.75 1.94 -4.16
CA VAL A 110 6.84 2.78 -4.95
C VAL A 110 7.15 2.56 -6.42
N ILE A 111 6.20 2.03 -7.17
CA ILE A 111 6.31 1.86 -8.63
C ILE A 111 5.57 2.99 -9.33
N HIS A 112 6.28 3.71 -10.19
CA HIS A 112 5.74 4.77 -11.02
C HIS A 112 5.25 4.18 -12.35
N GLN A 113 3.99 4.39 -12.71
CA GLN A 113 3.39 3.88 -13.95
C GLN A 113 2.86 5.00 -14.84
N ARG A 114 2.85 4.75 -16.15
CA ARG A 114 2.36 5.70 -17.15
C ARG A 114 0.83 5.77 -17.14
N GLY A 115 0.25 6.88 -16.65
CA GLY A 115 -1.20 7.12 -16.72
C GLY A 115 -1.74 8.21 -15.79
N ASN A 116 -2.91 8.76 -16.14
CA ASN A 116 -3.46 9.99 -15.52
C ASN A 116 -4.29 9.76 -14.24
N THR A 117 -4.66 8.51 -13.90
CA THR A 117 -5.67 8.26 -12.85
C THR A 117 -5.12 7.67 -11.55
N LYS A 118 -3.98 6.95 -11.58
CA LYS A 118 -3.24 6.48 -10.39
C LYS A 118 -1.75 6.29 -10.73
N PRO A 119 -0.88 7.31 -10.59
CA PRO A 119 0.50 7.24 -11.08
C PRO A 119 1.45 6.38 -10.24
N HIS A 120 1.05 5.97 -9.03
CA HIS A 120 1.91 5.28 -8.07
C HIS A 120 1.26 4.00 -7.52
N ILE A 121 2.03 2.92 -7.48
CA ILE A 121 1.69 1.68 -6.79
C ILE A 121 2.59 1.58 -5.56
N HIS A 122 1.99 1.55 -4.38
CA HIS A 122 2.70 1.46 -3.10
C HIS A 122 2.68 0.00 -2.65
N ILE A 123 3.86 -0.59 -2.48
CA ILE A 123 4.03 -1.99 -2.15
C ILE A 123 4.87 -2.08 -0.87
N PRO A 124 4.27 -2.46 0.27
CA PRO A 124 5.05 -2.69 1.46
C PRO A 124 5.95 -3.91 1.27
N ILE A 125 7.18 -3.79 1.74
CA ILE A 125 8.20 -4.81 1.58
C ILE A 125 9.10 -4.81 2.82
N ASP A 126 9.46 -5.99 3.28
CA ASP A 126 10.41 -6.13 4.38
C ASP A 126 11.86 -5.92 3.88
N VAL A 127 12.76 -5.57 4.80
CA VAL A 127 14.16 -5.25 4.48
C VAL A 127 14.90 -6.44 3.84
N ILE A 128 14.54 -7.68 4.20
CA ILE A 128 15.21 -8.88 3.71
C ILE A 128 14.82 -9.13 2.25
N THR A 129 13.52 -9.07 1.95
CA THR A 129 12.99 -9.22 0.59
C THR A 129 13.42 -8.07 -0.31
N LEU A 130 13.45 -6.85 0.21
CA LEU A 130 13.89 -5.65 -0.53
C LEU A 130 15.31 -5.81 -1.09
N LYS A 131 16.23 -6.44 -0.36
CA LYS A 131 17.60 -6.71 -0.83
C LYS A 131 17.66 -7.60 -2.08
N SER A 132 16.66 -8.44 -2.30
CA SER A 132 16.56 -9.29 -3.50
C SER A 132 15.75 -8.63 -4.61
N VAL A 133 14.70 -7.88 -4.25
CA VAL A 133 13.79 -7.22 -5.19
C VAL A 133 14.41 -5.98 -5.84
N ARG A 134 15.16 -5.18 -5.08
CA ARG A 134 15.82 -3.95 -5.57
C ARG A 134 16.75 -4.21 -6.77
N PRO A 135 17.73 -5.14 -6.72
CA PRO A 135 18.59 -5.41 -7.86
C PRO A 135 17.82 -6.01 -9.04
N TYR A 136 16.81 -6.85 -8.78
CA TYR A 136 15.98 -7.43 -9.84
C TYR A 136 15.17 -6.36 -10.57
N LEU A 137 14.56 -5.39 -9.86
CA LEU A 137 13.84 -4.29 -10.49
C LEU A 137 14.77 -3.33 -11.22
N ALA A 138 15.98 -3.09 -10.69
CA ALA A 138 16.99 -2.24 -11.32
C ALA A 138 17.45 -2.76 -12.70
N GLU A 139 17.29 -4.05 -12.98
CA GLU A 139 17.56 -4.61 -14.32
C GLU A 139 16.52 -4.20 -15.37
N TYR A 140 15.29 -3.88 -14.97
CA TYR A 140 14.18 -3.58 -15.89
C TYR A 140 13.71 -2.12 -15.82
N LEU A 141 13.91 -1.45 -14.69
CA LEU A 141 13.42 -0.10 -14.41
C LEU A 141 14.50 0.73 -13.71
N PRO A 142 14.59 2.04 -13.97
CA PRO A 142 15.48 2.93 -13.23
C PRO A 142 14.99 3.10 -11.78
N GLU A 143 15.93 3.12 -10.84
CA GLU A 143 15.69 3.50 -9.45
C GLU A 143 15.81 5.01 -9.28
N ILE A 144 14.88 5.64 -8.57
CA ILE A 144 14.86 7.09 -8.34
C ILE A 144 14.84 7.38 -6.84
N GLU A 145 15.62 8.37 -6.40
CA GLU A 145 15.61 8.81 -5.01
C GLU A 145 14.41 9.73 -4.75
N HIS A 146 13.87 9.66 -3.53
CA HIS A 146 12.49 10.03 -3.24
C HIS A 146 12.15 11.53 -3.29
N GLU A 147 13.07 12.38 -3.75
CA GLU A 147 12.87 13.83 -3.93
C GLU A 147 13.23 14.34 -5.33
N GLU A 148 13.97 13.56 -6.15
CA GLU A 148 14.32 13.95 -7.50
C GLU A 148 13.34 13.34 -8.51
N THR A 149 12.24 14.06 -8.69
CA THR A 149 11.80 14.37 -10.05
C THR A 149 11.31 13.18 -10.90
N ALA A 150 10.31 12.44 -10.42
CA ALA A 150 9.49 11.58 -11.28
C ALA A 150 8.97 12.34 -12.54
N GLY A 151 8.75 13.65 -12.41
CA GLY A 151 8.37 14.53 -13.52
C GLY A 151 9.47 14.83 -14.54
N SER A 152 10.75 14.92 -14.16
CA SER A 152 11.84 15.20 -15.11
C SER A 152 12.32 13.92 -15.77
N ILE A 153 12.30 12.79 -15.06
CA ILE A 153 12.58 11.49 -15.65
C ILE A 153 11.52 11.16 -16.71
N LEU A 154 10.26 11.54 -16.43
CA LEU A 154 9.20 11.52 -17.44
C LEU A 154 9.54 12.42 -18.64
N ALA A 155 10.00 13.65 -18.43
CA ALA A 155 10.37 14.57 -19.52
C ALA A 155 11.53 14.04 -20.37
N ASP A 156 12.62 13.57 -19.73
CA ASP A 156 13.78 12.98 -20.38
C ASP A 156 13.40 11.75 -21.22
N PHE A 157 12.50 10.91 -20.71
CA PHE A 157 12.06 9.70 -21.41
C PHE A 157 11.08 10.00 -22.56
N ILE A 158 10.31 11.08 -22.48
CA ILE A 158 9.34 11.48 -23.51
C ILE A 158 9.98 12.41 -24.57
N GLY A 159 11.21 12.89 -24.32
CA GLY A 159 11.97 13.69 -25.28
C GLY A 159 11.52 15.14 -25.38
N PHE A 160 11.16 15.74 -24.24
CA PHE A 160 10.86 17.17 -24.12
C PHE A 160 11.90 17.89 -23.27
#